data_AF-A0AAV0NHX4-F1
#
_entry.id   AF-A0AAV0NHX4-F1
#
_cell.length_a   1.000
_cell.length_b   1.000
_cell.length_c   1.000
_cell.angle_alpha   90.00
_cell.angle_beta   90.00
_cell.angle_gamma   90.00
#
_symmetry.space_group_name_H-M   'P 1'
#
loop_
_entity.id
_entity.type
_entity.pdbx_description
1 polymer ?
#
loop_
_entity_poly.entity_id
_entity_poly.type
_entity_poly.pdbx_seq_one_letter_code
_entity_poly.pdbx_strand_id
1 'polypeptide(L)' 'MIAEAKHCHTTWDCTTLDRCWDDCKSRYGGRGLCDAIPPPASPKQCFCYYEC' A
#
# COMPACT_ATOMS: atom_id res chain seq x y z
N MET A 1 -26.41 9.81 7.63
CA MET A 1 -25.91 8.75 6.73
C MET A 1 -24.44 8.58 7.05
N ILE A 2 -24.01 7.37 7.42
CA ILE A 2 -22.59 7.09 7.68
C ILE A 2 -21.92 7.16 6.31
N ALA A 3 -21.16 8.23 6.05
CA ALA A 3 -20.33 8.30 4.87
C ALA A 3 -19.22 7.26 5.09
N GLU A 4 -19.39 6.07 4.51
CA GLU A 4 -18.31 5.09 4.40
C GLU A 4 -17.19 5.77 3.62
N ALA A 5 -16.08 6.09 4.29
CA ALA A 5 -14.91 6.63 3.62
C ALA A 5 -14.49 5.64 2.52
N LYS A 6 -14.47 6.11 1.28
CA LYS A 6 -14.18 5.24 0.14
C LYS A 6 -12.71 4.87 0.25
N HIS A 7 -12.42 3.61 0.55
CA HIS A 7 -11.04 3.16 0.62
C HIS A 7 -10.54 2.83 -0.79
N CYS A 8 -9.51 3.57 -1.23
CA CYS A 8 -8.76 3.29 -2.43
C CYS A 8 -7.51 2.48 -2.11
N HIS A 9 -7.00 1.76 -3.11
CA HIS A 9 -5.71 1.09 -3.00
C HIS A 9 -4.91 1.25 -4.30
N THR A 10 -3.59 1.28 -4.16
CA THR A 10 -2.65 1.26 -5.29
C THR A 10 -1.45 0.42 -4.93
N THR A 11 -0.76 -0.12 -5.93
CA THR A 11 0.36 -1.05 -5.74
C THR A 11 1.58 -0.67 -6.56
N TRP A 12 2.77 -0.96 -6.03
CA TRP A 12 4.06 -0.79 -6.73
C TRP A 12 5.10 -1.77 -6.19
N ASP A 13 6.30 -1.80 -6.77
CA ASP A 13 7.37 -2.69 -6.31
C ASP A 13 7.84 -2.33 -4.89
N CYS A 14 7.72 -3.28 -3.97
CA CYS A 14 8.23 -3.16 -2.62
C CYS A 14 9.73 -3.43 -2.58
N THR A 15 10.49 -2.38 -2.27
CA THR A 15 11.92 -2.49 -1.92
C THR A 15 12.10 -2.88 -0.45
N THR A 16 11.45 -2.15 0.46
CA THR A 16 11.43 -2.42 1.91
C THR A 16 10.07 -2.02 2.48
N LEU A 17 9.69 -2.64 3.61
CA LEU A 17 8.43 -2.32 4.30
C LEU A 17 8.39 -0.87 4.78
N ASP A 18 9.46 -0.40 5.43
CA ASP A 18 9.55 0.99 5.90
C ASP A 18 9.36 1.99 4.76
N ARG A 19 10.00 1.77 3.62
CA ARG A 19 9.84 2.66 2.46
C ARG A 19 8.44 2.59 1.86
N CYS A 20 7.86 1.40 1.74
CA CYS A 20 6.48 1.22 1.29
C CYS A 20 5.50 1.98 2.19
N TRP A 21 5.68 1.88 3.51
CA TRP A 21 4.88 2.59 4.49
C TRP A 21 5.04 4.12 4.36
N ASP A 22 6.29 4.59 4.35
CA ASP A 22 6.61 6.02 4.29
C ASP A 22 6.13 6.66 2.98
N ASP A 23 6.36 6.00 1.84
CA ASP A 23 5.89 6.46 0.53
C ASP A 23 4.36 6.53 0.48
N CYS A 24 3.66 5.51 0.97
CA CYS A 24 2.19 5.50 1.01
C CYS A 24 1.64 6.61 1.91
N LYS A 25 2.22 6.77 3.10
CA LYS A 25 1.84 7.81 4.05
C LYS A 25 2.13 9.21 3.48
N SER A 26 3.28 9.41 2.86
CA SER A 26 3.68 10.70 2.31
C SER A 26 2.85 11.11 1.09
N ARG A 27 2.46 10.17 0.24
CA ARG A 27 1.75 10.47 -1.01
C ARG A 27 0.24 10.54 -0.84
N TYR A 28 -0.31 9.67 -0.01
CA TYR A 28 -1.76 9.47 0.09
C TYR A 28 -2.30 9.61 1.52
N GLY A 29 -1.44 9.85 2.52
CA GLY A 29 -1.86 9.82 3.93
C GLY A 29 -2.27 8.42 4.40
N GLY A 30 -1.95 7.38 3.62
CA GLY A 30 -2.42 6.02 3.81
C GLY A 30 -1.47 5.12 4.60
N ARG A 31 -1.75 3.82 4.55
CA ARG A 31 -0.97 2.74 5.13
C ARG A 31 -0.40 1.83 4.04
N GLY A 32 0.93 1.75 3.96
CA GLY A 32 1.64 0.88 3.04
C GLY A 32 2.04 -0.45 3.70
N LEU A 33 1.86 -1.57 2.99
CA LEU A 33 2.28 -2.91 3.43
C LEU A 33 2.91 -3.68 2.28
N CYS A 34 4.03 -4.34 2.52
CA CYS A 34 4.63 -5.23 1.52
C CYS A 34 4.07 -6.64 1.63
N ASP A 35 3.95 -7.30 0.49
CA ASP A 35 3.62 -8.72 0.41
C ASP A 35 4.62 -9.55 1.24
N ALA A 36 4.10 -10.32 2.17
CA ALA A 36 4.92 -11.21 3.00
C ALA A 36 5.46 -12.38 2.18
N ILE A 37 4.65 -12.87 1.22
CA ILE A 37 4.96 -14.00 0.34
C ILE A 37 4.55 -13.59 -1.08
N PRO A 38 5.48 -13.09 -1.91
CA PRO A 38 5.15 -12.81 -3.30
C PRO A 38 4.86 -14.12 -4.05
N PRO A 39 4.01 -14.10 -5.09
CA PRO A 39 3.87 -15.22 -6.01
C PRO A 39 5.24 -15.64 -6.56
N PRO A 40 5.46 -16.95 -6.82
CA PRO A 40 6.70 -17.39 -7.44
C PRO A 40 6.95 -16.61 -8.74
N ALA A 41 8.16 -16.07 -8.89
CA ALA A 41 8.61 -15.20 -9.98
C ALA A 41 8.00 -13.78 -10.05
N SER A 42 7.24 -13.32 -9.04
CA SER A 42 6.84 -11.91 -8.94
C SER A 42 7.70 -11.13 -7.93
N PRO A 43 8.03 -9.86 -8.20
CA PRO A 43 8.64 -9.00 -7.20
C PRO A 43 7.67 -8.79 -6.03
N LYS A 44 8.21 -8.54 -4.84
CA LYS A 44 7.36 -8.14 -3.70
C LYS A 44 6.59 -6.88 -4.07
N GLN A 45 5.29 -6.89 -3.85
CA GLN A 45 4.43 -5.73 -4.10
C GLN A 45 4.21 -4.96 -2.79
N CYS A 46 4.19 -3.64 -2.86
CA CYS A 46 3.76 -2.72 -1.82
C CYS A 46 2.30 -2.35 -2.08
N PHE A 47 1.42 -2.60 -1.11
CA PHE A 47 0.01 -2.26 -1.13
C PHE A 47 -0.20 -1.03 -0.27
N CYS A 48 -0.64 0.06 -0.90
CA CYS A 48 -0.98 1.30 -0.22
C CYS A 48 -2.49 1.44 -0.14
N TYR A 49 -3.02 1.44 1.08
CA TYR A 49 -4.43 1.65 1.38
C TYR A 49 -4.64 3.07 1.91
N TYR A 50 -5.54 3.83 1.31
CA TYR A 50 -5.79 5.23 1.68
C TYR A 50 -7.24 5.62 1.46
N GLU A 51 -7.69 6.66 2.15
CA GLU A 51 -9.00 7.26 1.89
C GLU A 51 -8.95 8.04 0.57
N CYS A 52 -9.92 7.77 -0.28
CA CYS A 52 -10.32 8.67 -1.35
C CYS A 52 -11.61 9.41 -0.93
#